data_AF-A0A1Z5LG19-F1
#
_entry.id   AF-A0A1Z5LG19-F1
#
_cell.length_a   1.000
_cell.length_b   1.000
_cell.length_c   1.000
_cell.angle_alpha   90.00
_cell.angle_beta   90.00
_cell.angle_gamma   90.00
#
_symmetry.space_group_name_H-M   'P 1'
#
loop_
_entity.id
_entity.type
_entity.pdbx_description
1 polymer ?
#
loop_
_entity_poly.entity_id
_entity_poly.type
_entity_poly.pdbx_seq_one_letter_code
_entity_poly.pdbx_strand_id
1 'polypeptide(L)'
;MCVYDHFIPNSEGLGGAFFSWLRGEQTKGIQEEEFLLEEGTVLSGFGSLVSDSTSVKLMPPVDGANYYLTTLSYSALLSKLKSELAIVRLGCLIFGGTAAVLTFYVMFNWWRARQARIQEAKDAVKKAEVRRERRKRNRETQSNHPVCVVCLTNPVEVMLLECGHVCLCTDCAEQTLPLCPICRAPVAKSVAAFLP
;
A
#
# COMPACT_ATOMS: atom_id res chain seq x y z
N MET A 1 -0.58 37.02 -44.46
CA MET A 1 -1.28 36.16 -45.44
C MET A 1 -0.63 34.78 -45.35
N CYS A 2 -1.41 33.72 -45.08
CA CYS A 2 -0.88 32.36 -44.92
C CYS A 2 -0.46 31.82 -46.30
N VAL A 3 0.75 31.30 -46.41
CA VAL A 3 1.36 30.85 -47.69
C VAL A 3 1.28 29.33 -47.84
N TYR A 4 1.32 28.60 -46.73
CA TYR A 4 1.31 27.14 -46.69
C TYR A 4 0.58 26.68 -45.42
N ASP A 5 -0.33 25.72 -45.57
CA ASP A 5 -1.14 25.14 -44.50
C ASP A 5 -1.18 23.62 -44.68
N HIS A 6 -0.65 22.89 -43.71
CA HIS A 6 -0.60 21.43 -43.73
C HIS A 6 -1.00 20.85 -42.37
N PHE A 7 -1.99 19.95 -42.38
CA PHE A 7 -2.55 19.34 -41.17
C PHE A 7 -2.10 17.89 -41.00
N ILE A 8 -1.43 17.61 -39.88
CA ILE A 8 -0.97 16.26 -39.51
C ILE A 8 -1.90 15.74 -38.39
N PRO A 9 -2.77 14.75 -38.66
CA PRO A 9 -3.67 14.21 -37.65
C PRO A 9 -2.90 13.44 -36.57
N ASN A 10 -3.23 13.66 -35.29
CA ASN A 10 -2.59 12.97 -34.18
C ASN A 10 -3.33 11.66 -33.87
N SER A 11 -2.68 10.50 -34.01
CA SER A 11 -3.24 9.23 -33.56
C SER A 11 -2.90 9.01 -32.09
N GLU A 12 -3.69 9.60 -31.17
CA GLU A 12 -3.44 9.43 -29.74
C GLU A 12 -3.71 7.99 -29.28
N GLY A 13 -2.74 7.41 -28.57
CA GLY A 13 -2.93 6.16 -27.83
C GLY A 13 -3.84 6.35 -26.60
N LEU A 14 -4.32 5.23 -26.04
CA LEU A 14 -5.37 5.13 -25.01
C LEU A 14 -5.24 6.10 -23.81
N GLY A 15 -4.03 6.51 -23.44
CA GLY A 15 -3.78 7.51 -22.39
C GLY A 15 -4.13 8.96 -22.76
N GLY A 16 -3.95 9.36 -24.03
CA GLY A 16 -4.30 10.70 -24.53
C GLY A 16 -5.81 10.93 -24.58
N ALA A 17 -6.57 9.90 -24.95
CA ALA A 17 -8.02 9.93 -24.95
C ALA A 17 -8.62 10.16 -23.55
N PHE A 18 -8.03 9.55 -22.51
CA PHE A 18 -8.48 9.73 -21.12
C PHE A 18 -8.24 11.17 -20.63
N PHE A 19 -7.08 11.75 -20.95
CA PHE A 19 -6.74 13.11 -20.57
C PHE A 19 -7.54 14.17 -21.34
N SER A 20 -7.79 13.94 -22.64
CA SER A 20 -8.67 14.77 -23.48
C SER A 20 -10.11 14.79 -22.95
N TRP A 21 -10.64 13.66 -22.48
CA TRP A 21 -11.97 13.60 -21.86
C TRP A 21 -12.03 14.38 -20.54
N LEU A 22 -11.00 14.25 -19.69
CA LEU A 22 -10.95 14.95 -18.40
C LEU A 22 -10.82 16.48 -18.57
N ARG A 23 -10.14 16.95 -19.62
CA ARG A 23 -9.85 18.36 -19.86
C ARG A 23 -10.89 19.06 -20.76
N GLY A 24 -11.74 18.30 -21.46
CA GLY A 24 -12.79 18.83 -22.34
C GLY A 24 -12.28 19.37 -23.68
N GLU A 25 -10.98 19.28 -23.94
CA GLU A 25 -10.33 19.71 -25.18
C GLU A 25 -9.79 18.47 -25.89
N GLN A 26 -10.28 18.19 -27.10
CA GLN A 26 -9.73 17.12 -27.94
C GLN A 26 -8.70 17.69 -28.92
N THR A 27 -7.44 17.26 -28.79
CA THR A 27 -6.37 17.62 -29.71
C THR A 27 -6.52 16.81 -31.00
N LYS A 28 -6.94 17.45 -32.10
CA LYS A 28 -7.21 16.77 -33.39
C LYS A 28 -5.96 16.47 -34.22
N GLY A 29 -4.89 17.23 -34.03
CA GLY A 29 -3.70 17.17 -34.86
C GLY A 29 -2.82 18.39 -34.70
N ILE A 30 -1.68 18.39 -35.37
CA ILE A 30 -0.75 19.52 -35.47
C ILE A 30 -1.03 20.19 -36.81
N GLN A 31 -1.29 21.50 -36.79
CA GLN A 31 -1.43 22.30 -38.00
C GLN A 31 -0.16 23.15 -38.16
N GLU A 32 0.52 22.97 -39.29
CA GLU A 32 1.69 23.76 -39.67
C GLU A 32 1.22 24.90 -40.59
N GLU A 33 1.36 26.14 -40.14
CA GLU A 33 1.02 27.35 -40.90
C GLU A 33 2.28 28.18 -41.16
N GLU A 34 2.55 28.53 -42.41
CA GLU A 34 3.64 29.43 -42.80
C GLU A 34 3.11 30.84 -43.11
N PHE A 35 3.71 31.85 -42.47
CA PHE A 35 3.33 33.26 -42.63
C PHE A 35 4.46 34.07 -43.25
N LEU A 36 4.10 34.96 -44.19
CA LEU A 36 4.97 36.05 -44.62
C LEU A 36 5.17 37.05 -43.48
N LEU A 37 6.43 37.34 -43.18
CA LEU A 37 6.82 38.38 -42.23
C LEU A 37 6.85 39.74 -42.92
N GLU A 38 6.26 40.76 -42.27
CA GLU A 38 6.34 42.13 -42.75
C GLU A 38 7.75 42.69 -42.54
N GLU A 39 8.20 43.53 -43.47
CA GLU A 39 9.50 44.20 -43.38
C GLU A 39 9.59 45.03 -42.09
N GLY A 40 10.60 44.76 -41.26
CA GLY A 40 10.80 45.40 -39.95
C GLY A 40 10.34 44.59 -38.73
N THR A 41 9.78 43.38 -38.93
CA THR A 41 9.39 42.51 -37.81
C THR A 41 10.63 41.98 -37.06
N VAL A 42 10.65 42.14 -35.74
CA VAL A 42 11.74 41.68 -34.87
C VAL A 42 11.58 40.18 -34.61
N LEU A 43 12.56 39.39 -35.04
CA LEU A 43 12.63 37.95 -34.82
C LEU A 43 13.78 37.60 -33.88
N SER A 44 13.53 36.68 -32.95
CA SER A 44 14.57 36.07 -32.13
C SER A 44 15.00 34.75 -32.78
N GLY A 45 16.20 34.73 -33.36
CA GLY A 45 16.81 33.52 -33.94
C GLY A 45 17.87 32.92 -33.02
N PHE A 46 17.79 31.60 -32.80
CA PHE A 46 18.80 30.86 -32.04
C PHE A 46 19.70 30.08 -32.99
N GLY A 47 20.98 30.44 -33.05
CA GLY A 47 21.97 29.80 -33.91
C GLY A 47 23.37 30.40 -33.75
N SER A 48 24.34 29.89 -34.50
CA SER A 48 25.68 30.46 -34.56
C SER A 48 25.72 31.61 -35.56
N LEU A 49 26.23 32.76 -35.13
CA LEU A 49 26.45 33.93 -35.98
C LEU A 49 27.78 33.77 -36.71
N VAL A 50 27.75 33.72 -38.04
CA VAL A 50 28.95 33.76 -38.87
C VAL A 50 28.98 35.10 -39.60
N SER A 51 30.01 35.89 -39.33
CA SER A 51 30.20 37.19 -39.96
C SER A 51 31.04 37.04 -41.22
N ASP A 52 30.45 37.34 -42.37
CA ASP A 52 31.15 37.50 -43.64
C ASP A 52 31.37 39.00 -43.90
N SER A 53 32.34 39.40 -44.74
CA SER A 53 32.86 40.78 -44.83
C SER A 53 31.82 41.90 -45.09
N THR A 54 30.59 41.55 -45.49
CA THR A 54 29.50 42.50 -45.76
C THR A 54 28.14 42.09 -45.19
N SER A 55 28.01 40.93 -44.52
CA SER A 55 26.72 40.46 -43.99
C SER A 55 26.89 39.47 -42.85
N VAL A 56 26.07 39.62 -41.80
CA VAL A 56 25.98 38.66 -40.70
C VAL A 56 24.93 37.60 -41.05
N LYS A 57 25.33 36.33 -41.11
CA LYS A 57 24.43 35.20 -41.39
C LYS A 57 24.26 34.38 -40.11
N LEU A 58 23.02 34.10 -39.72
CA LEU A 58 22.74 33.06 -38.75
C LEU A 58 22.79 31.70 -39.46
N MET A 59 23.60 30.79 -38.95
CA MET A 59 23.68 29.41 -39.44
C MET A 59 23.21 28.44 -38.35
N PRO A 60 22.66 27.27 -38.73
CA PRO A 60 22.38 26.20 -37.78
C PRO A 60 23.65 25.83 -37.02
N PRO A 61 23.58 25.65 -35.68
CA PRO A 61 24.75 25.32 -34.86
C PRO A 61 25.32 23.95 -35.24
N VAL A 62 26.64 23.82 -35.16
CA VAL A 62 27.42 22.66 -35.64
C VAL A 62 27.08 21.34 -34.91
N ASP A 63 26.45 21.43 -33.74
CA ASP A 63 26.09 20.29 -32.88
C ASP A 63 24.83 19.51 -33.32
N GLY A 64 24.29 19.79 -34.51
CA GLY A 64 23.09 19.13 -35.03
C GLY A 64 21.79 19.56 -34.32
N ALA A 65 21.83 20.63 -33.53
CA ALA A 65 20.63 21.22 -32.95
C ALA A 65 19.85 22.02 -34.00
N ASN A 66 18.53 21.87 -33.98
CA ASN A 66 17.65 22.54 -34.93
C ASN A 66 17.75 24.07 -34.81
N TYR A 67 17.74 24.73 -35.96
CA TYR A 67 17.63 26.18 -36.05
C TYR A 67 16.20 26.61 -35.69
N TYR A 68 16.05 27.50 -34.71
CA TYR A 68 14.75 27.99 -34.27
C TYR A 68 14.65 29.49 -34.45
N LEU A 69 13.66 29.92 -35.22
CA LEU A 69 13.20 31.31 -35.30
C LEU A 69 11.90 31.41 -34.53
N THR A 70 11.81 32.38 -33.63
CA THR A 70 10.57 32.65 -32.92
C THR A 70 10.28 34.15 -32.85
N THR A 71 9.00 34.49 -32.93
CA THR A 71 8.47 35.84 -32.68
C THR A 71 8.36 36.15 -31.19
N LEU A 72 8.52 35.14 -30.33
CA LEU A 72 8.47 35.28 -28.88
C LEU A 72 9.80 35.81 -28.34
N SER A 73 9.73 36.73 -27.38
CA SER A 73 10.91 37.18 -26.66
C SER A 73 11.50 36.05 -25.79
N TYR A 74 12.81 36.07 -25.58
CA TYR A 74 13.53 35.12 -24.73
C TYR A 74 12.89 34.94 -23.34
N SER A 75 12.39 36.03 -22.74
CA SER A 75 11.74 36.00 -21.43
C SER A 75 10.39 35.26 -21.44
N ALA A 76 9.64 35.32 -22.54
CA ALA A 76 8.36 34.62 -22.69
C ALA A 76 8.55 33.10 -22.91
N LEU A 77 9.60 32.68 -23.60
CA LEU A 77 9.94 31.26 -23.76
C LEU A 77 10.35 30.66 -22.40
N LEU A 78 11.21 31.38 -21.67
CA LEU A 78 11.79 30.90 -20.42
C LEU A 78 10.76 30.88 -19.28
N SER A 79 9.76 31.79 -19.30
CA SER A 79 8.66 31.77 -18.33
C SER A 79 7.72 30.57 -18.55
N LYS A 80 7.40 30.22 -19.80
CA LYS A 80 6.59 29.03 -20.13
C LYS A 80 7.26 27.72 -19.72
N LEU A 81 8.54 27.54 -20.03
CA LEU A 81 9.29 26.33 -19.62
C LEU A 81 9.35 26.18 -18.10
N LYS A 82 9.54 27.29 -17.37
CA LYS A 82 9.53 27.27 -15.90
C LYS A 82 8.16 26.96 -15.31
N SER A 83 7.06 27.45 -15.90
CA SER A 83 5.71 27.16 -15.41
C SER A 83 5.34 25.68 -15.58
N GLU A 84 5.69 25.08 -16.72
CA GLU A 84 5.46 23.65 -16.96
C GLU A 84 6.24 22.78 -15.96
N LEU A 85 7.53 23.09 -15.76
CA LEU A 85 8.35 22.35 -14.79
C LEU A 85 7.86 22.50 -13.35
N ALA A 86 7.32 23.67 -12.98
CA ALA A 86 6.76 23.92 -11.65
C ALA A 86 5.52 23.06 -11.38
N ILE A 87 4.63 22.91 -12.37
CA ILE A 87 3.43 22.08 -12.25
C ILE A 87 3.82 20.60 -12.14
N VAL A 88 4.75 20.12 -12.99
CA VAL A 88 5.26 18.74 -12.92
C VAL A 88 5.90 18.47 -11.55
N ARG A 89 6.74 19.39 -11.06
CA ARG A 89 7.38 19.27 -9.74
C ARG A 89 6.36 19.19 -8.62
N LEU A 90 5.32 20.04 -8.64
CA LEU A 90 4.26 20.01 -7.65
C LEU A 90 3.47 18.68 -7.71
N GLY A 91 3.15 18.22 -8.92
CA GLY A 91 2.52 16.91 -9.13
C GLY A 91 3.33 15.77 -8.51
N CYS A 92 4.63 15.67 -8.82
CA CYS A 92 5.51 14.65 -8.26
C CYS A 92 5.58 14.69 -6.73
N LEU A 93 5.59 15.87 -6.12
CA LEU A 93 5.59 16.01 -4.65
C LEU A 93 4.27 15.52 -4.03
N ILE A 94 3.13 15.83 -4.65
CA ILE A 94 1.81 15.39 -4.15
C ILE A 94 1.69 13.88 -4.28
N PHE A 95 1.97 13.30 -5.45
CA PHE A 95 1.88 11.86 -5.66
C PHE A 95 2.89 11.07 -4.82
N GLY A 96 4.13 11.59 -4.69
CA GLY A 96 5.13 11.00 -3.80
C GLY A 96 4.72 11.05 -2.33
N GLY A 97 4.16 12.17 -1.88
CA GLY A 97 3.67 12.36 -0.51
C GLY A 97 2.51 11.42 -0.17
N THR A 98 1.51 11.32 -1.05
CA THR A 98 0.35 10.42 -0.83
C THR A 98 0.77 8.95 -0.81
N ALA A 99 1.68 8.55 -1.71
CA ALA A 99 2.23 7.19 -1.71
C ALA A 99 3.00 6.87 -0.41
N ALA A 100 3.81 7.80 0.08
CA ALA A 100 4.53 7.63 1.35
C ALA A 100 3.56 7.52 2.54
N VAL A 101 2.51 8.34 2.59
CA VAL A 101 1.50 8.28 3.65
C VAL A 101 0.71 6.97 3.60
N LEU A 102 0.29 6.51 2.42
CA LEU A 102 -0.46 5.26 2.27
C LEU A 102 0.37 4.04 2.66
N THR A 103 1.63 3.98 2.21
CA THR A 103 2.54 2.89 2.58
C THR A 103 2.82 2.88 4.08
N PHE A 104 3.05 4.06 4.69
CA PHE A 104 3.20 4.17 6.14
C PHE A 104 1.93 3.76 6.89
N TYR A 105 0.75 4.16 6.43
CA TYR A 105 -0.53 3.79 7.05
C TYR A 105 -0.77 2.28 7.00
N VAL A 106 -0.57 1.65 5.84
CA VAL A 106 -0.70 0.20 5.68
C VAL A 106 0.32 -0.54 6.54
N MET A 107 1.58 -0.10 6.53
CA MET A 107 2.64 -0.68 7.36
C MET A 107 2.33 -0.55 8.85
N PHE A 108 1.85 0.61 9.31
CA PHE A 108 1.50 0.84 10.70
C PHE A 108 0.29 0.00 11.14
N ASN A 109 -0.73 -0.11 10.29
CA ASN A 109 -1.89 -0.93 10.59
C ASN A 109 -1.55 -2.43 10.62
N TRP A 110 -0.73 -2.88 9.67
CA TRP A 110 -0.20 -4.24 9.67
C TRP A 110 0.68 -4.52 10.90
N TRP A 111 1.53 -3.57 11.30
CA TRP A 111 2.37 -3.71 12.48
C TRP A 111 1.54 -3.81 13.77
N ARG A 112 0.50 -2.99 13.93
CA ARG A 112 -0.43 -3.10 15.07
C ARG A 112 -1.14 -4.44 15.10
N ALA A 113 -1.65 -4.92 13.96
CA ALA A 113 -2.28 -6.24 13.87
C ALA A 113 -1.30 -7.37 14.21
N ARG A 114 -0.05 -7.26 13.78
CA ARG A 114 1.03 -8.21 14.11
C ARG A 114 1.32 -8.21 15.61
N GLN A 115 1.40 -7.04 16.24
CA GLN A 115 1.64 -6.93 17.68
C GLN A 115 0.49 -7.52 18.50
N ALA A 116 -0.77 -7.30 18.10
CA ALA A 116 -1.93 -7.87 18.78
C ALA A 116 -1.86 -9.41 18.84
N ARG A 117 -1.54 -10.08 17.72
CA ARG A 117 -1.37 -11.55 17.69
C ARG A 117 -0.25 -12.05 18.59
N ILE A 118 0.87 -11.32 18.65
CA ILE A 118 1.99 -11.65 19.53
C ILE A 118 1.58 -11.50 21.00
N GLN A 119 0.80 -10.45 21.31
CA GLN A 119 0.29 -10.22 22.66
C GLN A 119 -0.69 -11.31 23.09
N GLU A 120 -1.63 -11.69 22.23
CA GLU A 120 -2.57 -12.80 22.48
C GLU A 120 -1.84 -14.11 22.77
N ALA A 121 -0.78 -14.42 22.01
CA ALA A 121 0.04 -15.61 22.26
C ALA A 121 0.76 -15.55 23.62
N LYS A 122 1.33 -14.40 23.98
CA LYS A 122 1.97 -14.19 25.30
C LYS A 122 0.95 -14.31 26.44
N ASP A 123 -0.25 -13.77 26.26
CA ASP A 123 -1.32 -13.81 27.26
C ASP A 123 -1.88 -15.23 27.41
N ALA A 124 -1.96 -16.00 26.32
CA ALA A 124 -2.33 -17.42 26.36
C ALA A 124 -1.30 -18.25 27.17
N VAL A 125 0.00 -18.04 26.94
CA VAL A 125 1.08 -18.71 27.68
C VAL A 125 1.05 -18.32 29.16
N LYS A 126 0.92 -17.03 29.50
CA LYS A 126 0.81 -16.58 30.90
C LYS A 126 -0.40 -17.20 31.62
N LYS A 127 -1.57 -17.25 30.96
CA LYS A 127 -2.77 -17.89 31.52
C LYS A 127 -2.56 -19.39 31.75
N ALA A 128 -1.87 -20.08 30.85
CA ALA A 128 -1.53 -21.49 31.02
C ALA A 128 -0.60 -21.71 32.22
N GLU A 129 0.41 -20.85 32.39
CA GLU A 129 1.34 -20.95 33.53
C GLU A 129 0.63 -20.70 34.87
N VAL A 130 -0.20 -19.65 34.97
CA VAL A 130 -0.99 -19.36 36.18
C VAL A 130 -1.91 -20.54 36.53
N ARG A 131 -2.53 -21.19 35.54
CA ARG A 131 -3.35 -22.40 35.75
C ARG A 131 -2.50 -23.55 36.28
N ARG A 132 -1.28 -23.74 35.75
CA ARG A 132 -0.34 -24.77 36.18
C ARG A 132 0.11 -24.55 37.63
N GLU A 133 0.47 -23.32 37.98
CA GLU A 133 0.85 -22.94 39.34
C GLU A 133 -0.30 -23.14 40.34
N ARG A 134 -1.52 -22.73 39.97
CA ARG A 134 -2.71 -22.96 40.81
C ARG A 134 -2.90 -24.45 41.08
N ARG A 135 -2.76 -25.31 40.07
CA ARG A 135 -2.87 -26.76 40.24
C ARG A 135 -1.75 -27.34 41.09
N LYS A 136 -0.50 -26.86 40.92
CA LYS A 136 0.62 -27.27 41.79
C LYS A 136 0.34 -26.93 43.25
N ARG A 137 -0.08 -25.69 43.55
CA ARG A 137 -0.46 -25.27 44.91
C ARG A 137 -1.62 -26.11 45.45
N ASN A 138 -2.60 -26.44 44.61
CA ASN A 138 -3.73 -27.26 45.03
C ASN A 138 -3.31 -28.68 45.41
N ARG A 139 -2.38 -29.29 44.66
CA ARG A 139 -1.81 -30.59 45.02
C ARG A 139 -1.06 -30.57 46.35
N GLU A 140 -0.31 -29.49 46.61
CA GLU A 140 0.44 -29.33 47.86
C GLU A 140 -0.48 -29.11 49.08
N THR A 141 -1.63 -28.44 48.89
CA THR A 141 -2.52 -28.05 49.99
C THR A 141 -3.66 -29.07 50.23
N GLN A 142 -4.13 -29.76 49.18
CA GLN A 142 -5.31 -30.63 49.23
C GLN A 142 -4.98 -32.06 48.76
N SER A 143 -4.19 -32.79 49.56
CA SER A 143 -3.77 -34.17 49.25
C SER A 143 -4.91 -35.20 49.20
N ASN A 144 -6.11 -34.86 49.68
CA ASN A 144 -7.24 -35.78 49.78
C ASN A 144 -8.21 -35.71 48.58
N HIS A 145 -7.96 -34.83 47.59
CA HIS A 145 -8.84 -34.74 46.43
C HIS A 145 -8.59 -35.86 45.42
N PRO A 146 -9.66 -36.38 44.78
CA PRO A 146 -9.52 -37.39 43.74
C PRO A 146 -8.70 -36.84 42.56
N VAL A 147 -7.84 -37.70 42.01
CA VAL A 147 -6.93 -37.37 40.91
C VAL A 147 -7.53 -37.89 39.59
N CYS A 148 -7.27 -37.18 38.49
CA CYS A 148 -7.73 -37.55 37.15
C CYS A 148 -7.26 -38.95 36.75
N VAL A 149 -8.18 -39.80 36.30
CA VAL A 149 -7.89 -41.20 35.95
C VAL A 149 -7.03 -41.38 34.69
N VAL A 150 -6.89 -40.32 33.88
CA VAL A 150 -6.13 -40.36 32.62
C VAL A 150 -4.69 -39.91 32.83
N CYS A 151 -4.48 -38.71 33.38
CA CYS A 151 -3.12 -38.20 33.61
C CYS A 151 -2.52 -38.62 34.95
N LEU A 152 -3.33 -39.11 35.90
CA LEU A 152 -2.93 -39.50 37.27
C LEU A 152 -2.11 -38.45 38.03
N THR A 153 -2.17 -37.18 37.57
CA THR A 153 -1.34 -36.10 38.10
C THR A 153 -2.19 -34.92 38.55
N ASN A 154 -3.14 -34.46 37.73
CA ASN A 154 -4.00 -33.32 38.04
C ASN A 154 -5.22 -33.73 38.88
N PRO A 155 -5.72 -32.87 39.78
CA PRO A 155 -6.98 -33.11 40.48
C PRO A 155 -8.15 -33.20 39.48
N VAL A 156 -9.21 -33.88 39.87
CA VAL A 156 -10.45 -33.92 39.09
C VAL A 156 -11.13 -32.56 39.16
N GLU A 157 -11.47 -32.01 37.99
CA GLU A 157 -12.04 -30.65 37.84
C GLU A 157 -13.27 -30.64 36.92
N VAL A 158 -13.61 -31.77 36.28
CA VAL A 158 -14.61 -31.83 35.21
C VAL A 158 -15.60 -32.96 35.47
N MET A 159 -16.89 -32.64 35.30
CA MET A 159 -18.01 -33.58 35.29
C MET A 159 -18.50 -33.79 33.85
N LEU A 160 -18.72 -35.05 33.49
CA LEU A 160 -19.31 -35.44 32.22
C LEU A 160 -20.84 -35.41 32.33
N LEU A 161 -21.54 -34.65 31.49
CA LEU A 161 -22.98 -34.42 31.67
C LEU A 161 -23.85 -35.64 31.35
N GLU A 162 -23.46 -36.44 30.36
CA GLU A 162 -24.26 -37.59 29.92
C GLU A 162 -24.32 -38.71 30.98
N CYS A 163 -23.29 -38.84 31.81
CA CYS A 163 -23.18 -39.92 32.79
C CYS A 163 -22.90 -39.45 34.22
N GLY A 164 -22.72 -38.15 34.47
CA GLY A 164 -22.46 -37.55 35.78
C GLY A 164 -21.10 -37.86 36.39
N HIS A 165 -20.22 -38.61 35.72
CA HIS A 165 -18.96 -39.05 36.32
C HIS A 165 -17.94 -37.91 36.38
N VAL A 166 -17.36 -37.72 37.57
CA VAL A 166 -16.35 -36.71 37.88
C VAL A 166 -15.01 -37.44 37.96
N CYS A 167 -14.30 -37.55 36.83
CA CYS A 167 -13.08 -38.38 36.72
C CYS A 167 -11.93 -37.76 35.92
N LEU A 168 -12.13 -36.58 35.33
CA LEU A 168 -11.17 -35.93 34.45
C LEU A 168 -10.73 -34.56 34.97
N CYS A 169 -9.51 -34.16 34.62
CA CYS A 169 -9.06 -32.76 34.72
C CYS A 169 -9.41 -32.00 33.44
N THR A 170 -9.32 -30.66 33.48
CA THR A 170 -9.61 -29.77 32.34
C THR A 170 -8.82 -30.14 31.08
N ASP A 171 -7.50 -30.38 31.18
CA ASP A 171 -6.67 -30.70 30.00
C ASP A 171 -7.06 -32.05 29.35
N CYS A 172 -7.37 -33.08 30.14
CA CYS A 172 -7.77 -34.38 29.63
C CYS A 172 -9.19 -34.37 29.07
N ALA A 173 -10.06 -33.48 29.54
CA ALA A 173 -11.38 -33.27 28.96
C ALA A 173 -11.30 -32.53 27.61
N GLU A 174 -10.41 -31.54 27.47
CA GLU A 174 -10.18 -30.79 26.22
C GLU A 174 -9.61 -31.67 25.09
N GLN A 175 -8.83 -32.71 25.42
CA GLN A 175 -8.30 -33.68 24.45
C GLN A 175 -9.37 -34.58 23.78
N THR A 176 -10.66 -34.33 24.04
CA THR A 176 -11.81 -34.94 23.36
C THR A 176 -11.85 -36.46 23.49
N LEU A 177 -12.27 -36.97 24.66
CA LEU A 177 -12.53 -38.39 24.87
C LEU A 177 -13.96 -38.75 24.41
N PRO A 178 -14.15 -39.66 23.44
CA PRO A 178 -15.47 -39.98 22.92
C PRO A 178 -16.36 -40.73 23.93
N LEU A 179 -15.75 -41.42 24.89
CA LEU A 179 -16.41 -42.27 25.88
C LEU A 179 -15.90 -41.97 27.29
N CYS A 180 -16.78 -42.10 28.28
CA CYS A 180 -16.42 -41.98 29.69
C CYS A 180 -15.46 -43.12 30.10
N PRO A 181 -14.31 -42.84 30.74
CA PRO A 181 -13.38 -43.87 31.20
C PRO A 181 -13.96 -44.85 32.23
N ILE A 182 -15.01 -44.44 32.96
CA ILE A 182 -15.61 -45.25 34.03
C ILE A 182 -16.75 -46.13 33.48
N CYS A 183 -17.75 -45.51 32.84
CA CYS A 183 -18.97 -46.20 32.42
C CYS A 183 -19.12 -46.40 30.92
N ARG A 184 -18.16 -45.93 30.10
CA ARG A 184 -18.18 -46.00 28.63
C ARG A 184 -19.40 -45.35 27.96
N ALA A 185 -20.13 -44.49 28.66
CA ALA A 185 -21.17 -43.67 28.07
C ALA A 185 -20.57 -42.66 27.08
N PRO A 186 -21.26 -42.32 25.97
CA PRO A 186 -20.81 -41.28 25.05
C PRO A 186 -20.73 -39.93 25.76
N VAL A 187 -19.68 -39.16 25.49
CA VAL A 187 -19.48 -37.83 26.07
C VAL A 187 -19.83 -36.77 25.04
N ALA A 188 -20.97 -36.08 25.19
CA ALA A 188 -21.34 -34.97 24.33
C ALA A 188 -20.95 -33.61 24.92
N LYS A 189 -21.03 -33.46 26.24
CA LYS A 189 -20.73 -32.20 26.94
C LYS A 189 -20.06 -32.46 28.30
N SER A 190 -19.17 -31.55 28.68
CA SER A 190 -18.47 -31.56 29.97
C SER A 190 -18.52 -30.18 30.62
N VAL A 191 -18.68 -30.15 31.95
CA VAL A 191 -18.75 -28.91 32.73
C VAL A 191 -17.73 -28.92 33.86
N ALA A 192 -17.27 -27.75 34.28
CA ALA A 192 -16.38 -27.65 35.44
C ALA A 192 -17.12 -28.05 36.72
N ALA A 193 -16.57 -29.01 37.46
CA ALA A 193 -17.10 -29.49 38.73
C ALA A 193 -16.44 -28.72 39.89
N PHE A 194 -17.24 -28.29 40.86
CA PHE A 194 -16.75 -27.74 42.11
C PHE A 194 -16.89 -28.82 43.19
N LEU A 195 -15.76 -29.37 43.64
CA LEU A 195 -15.74 -30.30 44.77
C LEU A 195 -15.51 -29.48 46.05
N PRO A 196 -16.42 -29.57 47.04
CA PRO A 196 -16.25 -28.92 48.34
C PRO A 196 -15.10 -29.53 49.15
#